data_AF-A0A1T5CRG4-F1
#
_entry.id   AF-A0A1T5CRG4-F1
#
_cell.length_a   1.000
_cell.length_b   1.000
_cell.length_c   1.000
_cell.angle_alpha   90.00
_cell.angle_beta   90.00
_cell.angle_gamma   90.00
#
_symmetry.space_group_name_H-M   'P 1'
#
loop_
_entity.id
_entity.type
_entity.pdbx_description
1 polymer ?
#
loop_
_entity_poly.entity_id
_entity_poly.type
_entity_poly.pdbx_seq_one_letter_code
_entity_poly.pdbx_strand_id
1 'polypeptide(L)' 'GAGAVQSMSRKGNCYDNAVIENFFGHLKEELFHHVRFISTDALAAALHEYIRWYNTERISTKLEGLSPLQYRAQALAA' A
#
# COMPACT_ATOMS: atom_id res chain seq x y z
N GLY A 1 -22.38 -1.25 14.83
CA GLY A 1 -21.23 -1.41 13.91
C GLY A 1 -21.20 -0.24 12.96
N ALA A 2 -20.03 0.22 12.52
CA ALA A 2 -19.77 1.51 11.85
C ALA A 2 -20.41 1.71 10.44
N GLY A 3 -21.50 1.04 10.08
CA GLY A 3 -22.22 1.23 8.81
C GLY A 3 -21.48 0.77 7.55
N ALA A 4 -20.28 0.20 7.68
CA ALA A 4 -19.50 -0.33 6.57
C ALA A 4 -19.98 -1.74 6.18
N VAL A 5 -20.16 -1.97 4.88
CA VAL A 5 -20.39 -3.32 4.33
C VAL A 5 -19.07 -4.07 4.37
N GLN A 6 -19.05 -5.21 5.06
CA GLN A 6 -17.90 -6.09 5.05
C GLN A 6 -17.73 -6.69 3.66
N SER A 7 -16.63 -6.34 2.99
CA SER A 7 -16.26 -6.95 1.71
C SER A 7 -15.38 -8.16 1.97
N MET A 8 -15.89 -9.35 1.65
CA MET A 8 -15.13 -10.60 1.66
C MET A 8 -14.99 -11.06 0.21
N SER A 9 -13.77 -11.38 -0.23
CA SER A 9 -13.58 -11.92 -1.57
C SER A 9 -14.37 -13.23 -1.74
N ARG A 10 -14.94 -13.44 -2.92
CA ARG A 10 -15.61 -14.70 -3.25
C ARG A 10 -14.59 -15.85 -3.18
N LYS A 11 -15.00 -17.00 -2.65
CA LYS A 11 -14.17 -18.20 -2.61
C LYS A 11 -13.66 -18.53 -4.02
N GLY A 12 -12.34 -18.48 -4.23
CA GLY A 12 -11.69 -18.73 -5.52
C GLY A 12 -11.37 -17.50 -6.38
N ASN A 13 -11.65 -16.26 -5.92
CA ASN A 13 -11.26 -15.04 -6.63
C ASN A 13 -10.11 -14.31 -5.90
N CYS A 14 -8.86 -14.66 -6.23
CA CYS A 14 -7.67 -14.03 -5.64
C CYS A 14 -7.43 -12.60 -6.13
N TYR A 15 -8.03 -12.18 -7.25
CA TYR A 15 -7.80 -10.84 -7.81
C TYR A 15 -8.28 -9.71 -6.90
N ASP A 16 -9.32 -9.95 -6.10
CA ASP A 16 -9.88 -8.97 -5.17
C ASP A 16 -8.90 -8.64 -4.04
N ASN A 17 -8.12 -9.63 -3.59
CA ASN A 17 -7.08 -9.45 -2.59
C ASN A 17 -5.69 -9.16 -3.20
N ALA A 18 -5.47 -9.43 -4.48
CA ALA A 18 -4.14 -9.31 -5.10
C ALA A 18 -3.50 -7.92 -4.92
N VAL A 19 -4.30 -6.84 -4.93
CA VAL A 19 -3.81 -5.47 -4.74
C VAL A 19 -3.27 -5.28 -3.32
N ILE A 20 -4.03 -5.68 -2.31
CA ILE A 20 -3.63 -5.53 -0.91
C ILE A 20 -2.51 -6.52 -0.54
N GLU A 21 -2.53 -7.74 -1.11
CA GLU A 21 -1.45 -8.71 -0.95
C GLU A 21 -0.13 -8.19 -1.52
N ASN A 22 -0.16 -7.56 -2.70
CA ASN A 22 1.02 -6.93 -3.29
C ASN A 22 1.55 -5.78 -2.43
N PHE A 23 0.67 -4.94 -1.89
CA PHE A 23 1.06 -3.88 -0.95
C PHE A 23 1.75 -4.46 0.29
N PHE A 24 1.19 -5.51 0.90
CA PHE A 24 1.81 -6.14 2.07
C PHE A 24 3.13 -6.85 1.76
N GLY A 25 3.30 -7.38 0.55
CA GLY A 25 4.59 -7.90 0.08
C GLY A 25 5.66 -6.80 0.09
N HIS A 26 5.37 -5.69 -0.59
CA HIS A 26 6.23 -4.51 -0.62
C HIS A 26 6.55 -3.95 0.77
N LEU A 27 5.54 -3.79 1.62
CA LEU A 27 5.72 -3.32 2.99
C LEU A 27 6.73 -4.18 3.76
N LYS A 28 6.63 -5.51 3.67
CA LYS A 28 7.53 -6.42 4.38
C LYS A 28 8.96 -6.37 3.83
N GLU A 29 9.11 -6.32 2.51
CA GLU A 29 10.44 -6.27 1.87
C GLU A 29 11.12 -4.90 2.05
N GLU A 30 10.39 -3.81 1.94
CA GLU A 30 10.98 -2.46 1.94
C GLU A 30 11.11 -1.89 3.36
N LEU A 31 10.16 -2.17 4.27
CA LEU A 31 10.17 -1.62 5.63
C LEU A 31 10.85 -2.54 6.65
N PHE A 32 10.58 -3.85 6.60
CA PHE A 32 10.99 -4.77 7.67
C PHE A 32 12.28 -5.54 7.37
N HIS A 33 12.68 -5.67 6.10
CA HIS A 33 13.84 -6.47 5.72
C HIS A 33 15.16 -5.96 6.32
N HIS A 34 15.22 -4.68 6.70
CA HIS A 34 16.44 -4.03 7.23
C HIS A 34 16.25 -3.31 8.57
N VAL A 35 15.06 -3.35 9.17
CA VAL A 35 14.74 -2.56 10.37
C VAL A 35 14.13 -3.44 11.46
N ARG A 36 14.69 -3.35 12.67
CA ARG A 36 14.10 -3.91 13.88
C ARG A 36 13.50 -2.77 14.71
N PHE A 37 12.19 -2.82 14.91
CA PHE A 37 11.51 -1.83 15.73
C PHE A 37 11.60 -2.22 17.21
N ILE A 38 12.02 -1.27 18.03
CA ILE A 38 12.25 -1.46 19.47
C ILE A 38 10.98 -1.14 20.27
N SER A 39 10.04 -0.39 19.67
CA SER A 39 8.74 -0.05 20.25
C SER A 39 7.62 -0.06 19.21
N THR A 40 6.39 -0.23 19.68
CA THR A 40 5.18 -0.13 18.86
C THR A 40 4.98 1.28 18.31
N ASP A 41 5.36 2.30 19.06
CA ASP A 41 5.33 3.71 18.63
C ASP A 41 6.27 3.96 17.44
N ALA A 42 7.52 3.47 17.53
CA ALA A 42 8.48 3.58 16.43
C ALA A 42 7.99 2.83 15.18
N LEU A 43 7.37 1.66 15.36
CA LEU A 43 6.74 0.93 14.27
C LEU A 43 5.58 1.73 13.64
N ALA A 44 4.70 2.33 14.45
CA ALA A 44 3.57 3.11 13.96
C ALA A 44 4.04 4.35 13.17
N ALA A 45 5.04 5.07 13.67
CA ALA A 45 5.63 6.22 12.99
C ALA A 45 6.23 5.81 11.63
N ALA A 46 7.03 4.74 11.61
CA ALA A 46 7.64 4.24 10.38
C ALA A 46 6.60 3.72 9.37
N LEU A 47 5.52 3.09 9.85
CA LEU A 47 4.41 2.66 9.01
C LEU A 47 3.68 3.84 8.39
N HIS A 48 3.40 4.90 9.15
CA HIS A 48 2.79 6.12 8.62
C HIS A 48 3.65 6.79 7.55
N GLU A 49 4.96 6.86 7.78
CA GLU A 49 5.90 7.42 6.82
C GLU A 49 5.99 6.57 5.55
N TYR A 50 6.09 5.25 5.70
CA TYR A 50 6.09 4.33 4.56
C TYR A 50 4.80 4.45 3.74
N ILE A 51 3.63 4.52 4.36
CA ILE A 51 2.35 4.66 3.66
C ILE A 51 2.29 6.00 2.91
N ARG A 52 2.77 7.09 3.50
CA ARG A 52 2.88 8.39 2.80
C ARG A 52 3.75 8.22 1.56
N TRP A 53 5.01 7.81 1.75
CA TRP A 53 5.97 7.63 0.66
C TRP A 53 5.45 6.73 -0.45
N TYR A 54 4.86 5.58 -0.09
CA TYR A 54 4.30 4.61 -1.04
C TYR A 54 3.25 5.25 -1.96
N ASN A 55 2.39 6.11 -1.41
CA ASN A 55 1.31 6.74 -2.16
C ASN A 55 1.74 7.98 -2.93
N THR A 56 2.67 8.79 -2.40
CA THR A 56 2.98 10.12 -2.94
C THR A 56 4.25 10.17 -3.76
N GLU A 57 5.24 9.34 -3.45
CA GLU A 57 6.63 9.50 -3.92
C GLU A 57 7.21 8.25 -4.57
N ARG A 58 6.67 7.06 -4.29
CA ARG A 58 7.20 5.80 -4.81
C ARG A 58 7.24 5.77 -6.33
N ILE A 59 8.45 5.58 -6.87
CA ILE A 59 8.68 5.41 -8.29
C ILE A 59 8.28 3.99 -8.69
N SER A 60 7.27 3.87 -9.56
CA SER A 60 6.88 2.58 -10.12
C SER A 60 7.16 2.53 -11.61
N THR A 61 8.03 1.61 -12.04
CA THR A 61 8.31 1.40 -13.47
C THR A 61 7.08 0.94 -14.25
N LYS A 62 6.13 0.25 -13.60
CA LYS A 62 4.83 -0.10 -14.18
C LYS A 62 3.92 1.11 -14.42
N LEU A 63 4.12 2.19 -13.67
CA LEU A 63 3.34 3.43 -13.80
C LEU A 63 4.19 4.52 -14.47
N GLU A 64 5.16 4.14 -15.31
CA GLU A 64 6.03 5.08 -16.04
C GLU A 64 6.79 6.05 -15.11
N GLY A 65 7.11 5.60 -13.90
CA GLY A 65 7.81 6.37 -12.88
C GLY A 65 6.90 7.21 -11.97
N LEU A 66 5.59 7.18 -12.19
CA LEU A 66 4.62 7.92 -11.38
C LEU A 66 4.34 7.20 -10.06
N SER A 67 4.05 8.01 -9.03
CA SER A 67 3.48 7.49 -7.79
C SER A 67 2.00 7.11 -7.97
N PRO A 68 1.44 6.24 -7.11
CA PRO A 68 0.03 5.85 -7.18
C PRO A 68 -0.93 7.05 -7.22
N LEU A 69 -0.63 8.11 -6.44
CA LEU A 69 -1.44 9.32 -6.44
C LEU A 69 -1.37 10.07 -7.78
N GLN A 70 -0.16 10.21 -8.35
CA GLN A 70 0.05 10.87 -9.64
C GLN A 70 -0.64 10.12 -10.78
N TYR A 71 -0.51 8.79 -10.81
CA TYR A 71 -1.19 7.94 -11.78
C TYR A 71 -2.71 8.09 -11.70
N ARG A 72 -3.27 8.09 -10.48
CA ARG A 72 -4.71 8.32 -10.28
C ARG A 72 -5.16 9.70 -10.74
N ALA A 73 -4.37 10.74 -10.47
CA ALA A 73 -4.69 12.10 -10.90
C ALA A 73 -4.71 12.23 -12.44
N GLN A 74 -3.77 11.59 -13.14
CA GLN A 74 -3.77 11.54 -14.61
C GLN A 74 -4.97 10.78 -15.16
N ALA A 75 -5.31 9.62 -14.59
CA ALA A 75 -6.47 8.84 -15.02
C ALA A 75 -7.82 9.56 -14.83
N LEU A 76 -7.90 10.52 -13.90
CA LEU A 76 -9.09 11.35 -13.68
C LEU A 76 -9.13 12.61 -14.56
N ALA A 77 -7.99 13.01 -15.13
CA ALA A 77 -7.86 14.16 -16.01
C ALA A 77 -7.99 13.79 -17.51
N ALA A 78 -7.96 12.50 -17.82
CA ALA A 78 -8.20 11.92 -19.15
C ALA A 78 -9.68 11.58 -19.35
#